data_AF-A0A966CBQ3-F1
#
_entry.id   AF-A0A966CBQ3-F1
#
_cell.length_a   1.000
_cell.length_b   1.000
_cell.length_c   1.000
_cell.angle_alpha   90.00
_cell.angle_beta   90.00
_cell.angle_gamma   90.00
#
_symmetry.space_group_name_H-M   'P 1'
#
loop_
_entity.id
_entity.type
_entity.pdbx_description
1 polymer ?
#
loop_
_entity_poly.entity_id
_entity_poly.type
_entity_poly.pdbx_seq_one_letter_code
_entity_poly.pdbx_strand_id
1 'polypeptide(L)'
;MKNKKISSFIISFCLFSLLLLSSCTPQPPSRFEGAQQESISAGNKNTAVDKNAVKGATFNQFFPSNSGEYERVFTQEKGGFVQAKLKKNGEDLAILAIFDTISNPSAKDDFKNSTDKINGFPAVQKGSNSTAVLVGDRYQVSIRSSNNDFGIEERKEWLSKFDLNSLSKVK
;
A
#
# COMPACT_ATOMS: atom_id res chain seq x y z
N MET A 1 37.33 63.14 33.82
CA MET A 1 37.28 61.67 33.64
C MET A 1 35.88 61.09 33.93
N LYS A 2 34.83 61.43 33.16
CA LYS A 2 33.47 60.88 33.41
C LYS A 2 32.76 60.28 32.17
N ASN A 3 33.29 60.44 30.95
CA ASN A 3 32.54 60.10 29.73
C ASN A 3 32.82 58.68 29.17
N LYS A 4 33.89 58.02 29.61
CA LYS A 4 34.25 56.66 29.13
C LYS A 4 33.38 55.54 29.69
N LYS A 5 32.86 55.71 30.92
CA LYS A 5 32.05 54.66 31.61
C LYS A 5 30.60 54.61 31.11
N ILE A 6 30.04 55.73 30.66
CA ILE A 6 28.66 55.83 30.16
C ILE A 6 28.55 55.22 28.75
N SER A 7 29.57 55.44 27.89
CA SER A 7 29.65 54.82 26.56
C SER A 7 29.72 53.29 26.63
N SER A 8 30.49 52.72 27.58
CA SER A 8 30.58 51.27 27.75
C SER A 8 29.27 50.63 28.25
N PHE A 9 28.51 51.34 29.08
CA PHE A 9 27.21 50.86 29.58
C PHE A 9 26.13 50.86 28.50
N ILE A 10 26.08 51.90 27.67
CA ILE A 10 25.14 51.99 26.55
C ILE A 10 25.46 50.93 25.49
N ILE A 11 26.74 50.70 25.20
CA ILE A 11 27.17 49.65 24.26
C ILE A 11 26.80 48.26 24.80
N SER A 12 27.04 47.99 26.10
CA SER A 12 26.66 46.72 26.73
C SER A 12 25.15 46.50 26.76
N PHE A 13 24.35 47.53 27.00
CA PHE A 13 22.89 47.44 27.03
C PHE A 13 22.29 47.25 25.62
N CYS A 14 22.83 47.94 24.60
CA CYS A 14 22.46 47.70 23.21
C CYS A 14 22.83 46.28 22.76
N LEU A 15 24.01 45.79 23.12
CA LEU A 15 24.46 44.44 22.75
C LEU A 15 23.61 43.34 23.43
N PHE A 16 23.18 43.56 24.68
CA PHE A 16 22.29 42.65 25.39
C PHE A 16 20.85 42.65 24.84
N SER A 17 20.38 43.82 24.36
CA SER A 17 19.05 43.96 23.75
C SER A 17 18.97 43.29 22.37
N LEU A 18 20.08 43.26 21.60
CA LEU A 18 20.18 42.57 20.32
C LEU A 18 20.20 41.03 20.47
N LEU A 19 20.63 40.49 21.62
CA LEU A 19 20.65 39.04 21.90
C LEU A 19 19.26 38.48 22.23
N LEU A 20 18.30 39.32 22.64
CA LEU A 20 16.95 38.90 23.02
C LEU A 20 15.97 38.80 21.83
N LEU A 21 16.35 39.30 20.65
CA LEU A 21 15.50 39.30 19.45
C LEU A 21 15.65 38.03 18.57
N SER A 22 16.60 37.15 18.90
CA SER A 22 16.91 35.96 18.09
C SER A 22 16.29 34.65 18.62
N SER A 23 15.48 34.69 19.68
CA SER A 23 14.94 33.48 20.34
C SER A 23 13.54 33.04 19.90
N CYS A 24 12.92 33.74 18.96
CA CYS A 24 11.61 33.38 18.41
C CYS A 24 11.67 33.27 16.88
N THR A 25 12.48 32.35 16.36
CA THR A 25 12.32 31.87 14.99
C THR A 25 11.35 30.68 15.01
N PRO A 26 10.21 30.75 14.31
CA PRO A 26 9.33 29.60 14.15
C PRO A 26 10.13 28.45 13.54
N GLN A 27 10.19 27.32 14.24
CA GLN A 27 10.86 26.15 13.71
C GLN A 27 10.14 25.73 12.41
N PRO A 28 10.86 25.45 11.31
CA PRO A 28 10.23 24.94 10.11
C PRO A 28 9.47 23.65 10.45
N PRO A 29 8.30 23.42 9.83
CA PRO A 29 7.49 22.25 10.12
C PRO A 29 8.33 20.99 9.91
N SER A 30 8.25 20.08 10.88
CA SER A 30 8.89 18.78 10.76
C SER A 30 8.28 18.03 9.58
N ARG A 31 9.03 17.03 9.10
CA ARG A 31 8.58 16.13 8.03
C ARG A 31 7.26 15.43 8.38
N PHE A 32 7.01 15.20 9.67
CA PHE A 32 5.77 14.60 10.16
C PHE A 32 4.60 15.60 10.17
N GLU A 33 4.85 16.86 10.58
CA GLU A 33 3.83 17.92 10.53
C GLU A 33 3.42 18.25 9.10
N GLY A 34 4.36 18.22 8.14
CA GLY A 34 4.05 18.34 6.71
C GLY A 34 3.11 17.23 6.23
N ALA A 35 3.45 15.96 6.50
CA ALA A 35 2.61 14.82 6.13
C ALA A 35 1.23 14.84 6.82
N GLN A 36 1.17 15.30 8.07
CA GLN A 36 -0.07 15.43 8.82
C GLN A 36 -0.95 16.57 8.27
N GLN A 37 -0.35 17.71 7.92
CA GLN A 37 -1.06 18.84 7.32
C GLN A 37 -1.62 18.47 5.93
N GLU A 38 -0.86 17.75 5.10
CA GLU A 38 -1.32 17.22 3.82
C GLU A 38 -2.50 16.26 4.00
N SER A 39 -2.40 15.35 4.98
CA SER A 39 -3.46 14.39 5.30
C SER A 39 -4.75 15.07 5.75
N ILE A 40 -4.65 16.10 6.61
CA ILE A 40 -5.80 16.87 7.10
C ILE A 40 -6.40 17.72 5.96
N SER A 41 -5.56 18.35 5.14
CA SER A 41 -5.99 19.23 4.04
C SER A 41 -6.71 18.45 2.92
N ALA A 42 -6.36 17.18 2.72
CA ALA A 42 -7.09 16.29 1.83
C ALA A 42 -8.51 15.97 2.33
N GLY A 43 -8.77 16.08 3.64
CA GLY A 43 -10.08 15.80 4.24
C GLY A 43 -10.63 14.41 3.92
N ASN A 44 -11.96 14.28 3.84
CA ASN A 44 -12.66 13.03 3.49
C ASN A 44 -12.44 12.57 2.01
N LYS A 45 -11.55 13.24 1.25
CA LYS A 45 -11.11 12.80 -0.08
C LYS A 45 -10.06 11.68 0.01
N ASN A 46 -9.45 11.50 1.19
CA ASN A 46 -8.56 10.38 1.51
C ASN A 46 -9.30 9.26 2.26
N THR A 47 -10.50 8.88 1.83
CA THR A 47 -11.03 7.58 2.26
C THR A 47 -10.09 6.50 1.71
N ALA A 48 -9.52 5.67 2.59
CA ALA A 48 -8.58 4.61 2.21
C ALA A 48 -9.15 3.61 1.17
N VAL A 49 -10.47 3.62 0.98
CA VAL A 49 -11.20 2.85 -0.02
C VAL A 49 -12.09 3.79 -0.82
N ASP A 50 -12.02 3.72 -2.15
CA ASP A 50 -12.88 4.47 -3.05
C ASP A 50 -14.35 4.04 -2.90
N LYS A 51 -15.29 4.97 -3.00
CA LYS A 51 -16.73 4.67 -2.85
C LYS A 51 -17.27 3.76 -3.96
N ASN A 52 -16.59 3.73 -5.10
CA ASN A 52 -16.90 2.88 -6.25
C ASN A 52 -16.15 1.54 -6.21
N ALA A 53 -15.37 1.28 -5.14
CA ALA A 53 -14.73 -0.02 -4.96
C ALA A 53 -15.78 -1.12 -4.80
N VAL A 54 -15.55 -2.23 -5.51
CA VAL A 54 -16.46 -3.38 -5.44
C VAL A 54 -16.47 -3.94 -4.01
N LYS A 55 -17.64 -4.35 -3.51
CA LYS A 55 -17.74 -5.00 -2.19
C LYS A 55 -16.88 -6.26 -2.17
N GLY A 56 -16.05 -6.40 -1.12
CA GLY A 56 -15.12 -7.52 -0.98
C GLY A 56 -15.77 -8.89 -1.21
N ALA A 57 -16.90 -9.17 -0.56
CA ALA A 57 -17.61 -10.45 -0.69
C ALA A 57 -17.93 -10.87 -2.15
N THR A 58 -18.08 -9.91 -3.08
CA THR A 58 -18.24 -10.21 -4.51
C THR A 58 -17.04 -10.97 -5.09
N PHE A 59 -15.85 -10.75 -4.55
CA PHE A 59 -14.62 -11.39 -5.03
C PHE A 59 -14.49 -12.86 -4.63
N ASN A 60 -15.19 -13.33 -3.60
CA ASN A 60 -15.05 -14.68 -3.06
C ASN A 60 -15.30 -15.77 -4.11
N GLN A 61 -16.20 -15.52 -5.05
CA GLN A 61 -16.55 -16.45 -6.13
C GLN A 61 -15.41 -16.69 -7.14
N PHE A 62 -14.42 -15.78 -7.23
CA PHE A 62 -13.31 -15.90 -8.17
C PHE A 62 -12.11 -16.63 -7.58
N PHE A 63 -12.10 -16.89 -6.27
CA PHE A 63 -11.05 -17.66 -5.63
C PHE A 63 -11.19 -19.15 -5.98
N PRO A 64 -10.06 -19.88 -6.09
CA PRO A 64 -10.10 -21.32 -6.25
C PRO A 64 -10.89 -21.98 -5.12
N SER A 65 -11.66 -23.01 -5.45
CA SER A 65 -12.41 -23.80 -4.48
C SER A 65 -11.51 -24.75 -3.71
N ASN A 66 -11.95 -25.16 -2.52
CA ASN A 66 -11.28 -26.22 -1.75
C ASN A 66 -11.27 -27.52 -2.56
N SER A 67 -10.17 -28.25 -2.54
CA SER A 67 -10.03 -29.50 -3.29
C SER A 67 -8.92 -30.36 -2.71
N GLY A 68 -9.21 -31.65 -2.49
CA GLY A 68 -8.27 -32.61 -1.94
C GLY A 68 -7.67 -32.15 -0.62
N GLU A 69 -6.34 -32.09 -0.57
CA GLU A 69 -5.54 -31.64 0.58
C GLU A 69 -5.48 -30.12 0.77
N TYR A 70 -6.05 -29.34 -0.16
CA TYR A 70 -5.99 -27.89 -0.17
C TYR A 70 -7.28 -27.24 0.33
N GLU A 71 -7.11 -26.28 1.23
CA GLU A 71 -8.20 -25.51 1.82
C GLU A 71 -7.94 -24.01 1.66
N ARG A 72 -8.96 -23.25 1.29
CA ARG A 72 -8.96 -21.80 1.27
C ARG A 72 -9.80 -21.26 2.43
N VAL A 73 -9.17 -20.45 3.28
CA VAL A 73 -9.81 -19.81 4.44
C VAL A 73 -9.77 -18.29 4.29
N PHE A 74 -10.93 -17.64 4.14
CA PHE A 74 -11.00 -16.18 4.08
C PHE A 74 -10.63 -15.56 5.44
N THR A 75 -9.79 -14.53 5.42
CA THR A 75 -9.25 -13.89 6.63
C THR A 75 -9.53 -12.40 6.70
N GLN A 76 -9.73 -11.75 5.54
CA GLN A 76 -10.08 -10.33 5.49
C GLN A 76 -10.98 -10.08 4.29
N GLU A 77 -12.06 -9.33 4.52
CA GLU A 77 -12.96 -8.84 3.47
C GLU A 77 -13.29 -7.38 3.76
N LYS A 78 -13.02 -6.50 2.80
CA LYS A 78 -13.26 -5.06 2.86
C LYS A 78 -13.71 -4.56 1.48
N GLY A 79 -14.19 -3.32 1.39
CA GLY A 79 -14.43 -2.71 0.07
C GLY A 79 -13.13 -2.72 -0.75
N GLY A 80 -13.20 -3.22 -1.97
CA GLY A 80 -12.06 -3.34 -2.87
C GLY A 80 -11.01 -4.38 -2.49
N PHE A 81 -11.24 -5.24 -1.49
CA PHE A 81 -10.22 -6.19 -1.07
C PHE A 81 -10.78 -7.47 -0.44
N VAL A 82 -10.23 -8.61 -0.85
CA VAL A 82 -10.40 -9.91 -0.16
C VAL A 82 -9.06 -10.60 -0.04
N GLN A 83 -8.84 -11.23 1.11
CA GLN A 83 -7.70 -12.08 1.39
C GLN A 83 -8.13 -13.43 1.93
N ALA A 84 -7.53 -14.49 1.42
CA ALA A 84 -7.64 -15.84 1.96
C ALA A 84 -6.27 -16.46 2.22
N LYS A 85 -6.18 -17.35 3.20
CA LYS A 85 -5.07 -18.27 3.37
C LYS A 85 -5.33 -19.50 2.52
N LEU A 86 -4.32 -19.92 1.76
CA LEU A 86 -4.26 -21.24 1.18
C LEU A 86 -3.53 -22.15 2.15
N LYS A 87 -4.18 -23.24 2.52
CA LYS A 87 -3.63 -24.27 3.38
C LYS A 87 -3.46 -25.58 2.63
N LYS A 88 -2.47 -26.36 3.03
CA LYS A 88 -2.27 -27.75 2.60
C LYS A 88 -2.13 -28.62 3.85
N ASN A 89 -2.98 -29.63 4.01
CA ASN A 89 -2.97 -30.50 5.19
C ASN A 89 -3.02 -29.72 6.53
N GLY A 90 -3.76 -28.60 6.56
CA GLY A 90 -3.91 -27.74 7.73
C GLY A 90 -2.83 -26.67 7.93
N GLU A 91 -1.71 -26.73 7.20
CA GLU A 91 -0.60 -25.77 7.27
C GLU A 91 -0.76 -24.61 6.29
N ASP A 92 -0.37 -23.40 6.70
CA ASP A 92 -0.46 -22.19 5.85
C ASP A 92 0.62 -22.22 4.76
N LEU A 93 0.20 -22.37 3.50
CA LEU A 93 1.08 -22.46 2.34
C LEU A 93 1.31 -21.09 1.67
N ALA A 94 0.23 -20.33 1.49
CA ALA A 94 0.29 -19.02 0.84
C ALA A 94 -0.88 -18.12 1.26
N ILE A 95 -0.75 -16.83 0.93
CA ILE A 95 -1.82 -15.85 1.03
C ILE A 95 -2.29 -15.52 -0.39
N LEU A 96 -3.59 -15.70 -0.61
CA LEU A 96 -4.33 -15.39 -1.82
C LEU A 96 -5.03 -14.04 -1.62
N ALA A 97 -4.98 -13.14 -2.60
CA ALA A 97 -5.68 -11.86 -2.51
C ALA A 97 -6.22 -11.36 -3.85
N ILE A 98 -7.35 -10.66 -3.79
CA ILE A 98 -7.91 -9.86 -4.88
C ILE A 98 -8.05 -8.43 -4.37
N PHE A 99 -7.47 -7.48 -5.11
CA PHE A 99 -7.48 -6.05 -4.79
C PHE A 99 -8.02 -5.24 -5.97
N ASP A 100 -8.97 -4.35 -5.71
CA ASP A 100 -9.49 -3.38 -6.66
C ASP A 100 -8.58 -2.14 -6.69
N THR A 101 -7.84 -1.97 -7.78
CA THR A 101 -6.87 -0.89 -7.92
C THR A 101 -7.52 0.49 -8.03
N ILE A 102 -8.85 0.61 -8.10
CA ILE A 102 -9.51 1.92 -8.06
C ILE A 102 -9.14 2.73 -6.80
N SER A 103 -8.88 2.05 -5.69
CA SER A 103 -8.44 2.70 -4.44
C SER A 103 -6.93 2.98 -4.39
N ASN A 104 -6.15 2.41 -5.32
CA ASN A 104 -4.72 2.67 -5.50
C ASN A 104 -4.29 2.48 -6.97
N PRO A 105 -4.57 3.44 -7.86
CA PRO A 105 -4.38 3.26 -9.30
C PRO A 105 -2.92 3.02 -9.72
N SER A 106 -1.96 3.50 -8.94
CA SER A 106 -0.52 3.29 -9.21
C SER A 106 -0.11 1.82 -9.10
N ALA A 107 -0.90 0.96 -8.45
CA ALA A 107 -0.64 -0.48 -8.42
C ALA A 107 -0.63 -1.12 -9.83
N LYS A 108 -1.27 -0.48 -10.81
CA LYS A 108 -1.25 -0.92 -12.22
C LYS A 108 0.10 -0.65 -12.89
N ASP A 109 0.88 0.30 -12.38
CA ASP A 109 2.14 0.71 -12.99
C ASP A 109 3.17 -0.42 -13.00
N ASP A 110 3.12 -1.30 -12.00
CA ASP A 110 3.97 -2.50 -11.90
C ASP A 110 3.84 -3.40 -13.14
N PHE A 111 2.70 -3.37 -13.83
CA PHE A 111 2.38 -4.25 -14.95
C PHE A 111 2.69 -3.67 -16.32
N LYS A 112 3.03 -2.38 -16.43
CA LYS A 112 3.20 -1.69 -17.73
C LYS A 112 4.25 -2.35 -18.64
N ASN A 113 5.31 -2.88 -18.05
CA ASN A 113 6.42 -3.52 -18.76
C ASN A 113 6.39 -5.06 -18.64
N SER A 114 5.27 -5.63 -18.19
CA SER A 114 5.12 -7.07 -18.03
C SER A 114 5.15 -7.77 -19.39
N THR A 115 6.08 -8.70 -19.55
CA THR A 115 6.15 -9.62 -20.69
C THR A 115 5.48 -10.96 -20.40
N ASP A 116 5.38 -11.31 -19.12
CA ASP A 116 4.77 -12.55 -18.64
C ASP A 116 3.25 -12.46 -18.63
N LYS A 117 2.58 -13.58 -18.91
CA LYS A 117 1.11 -13.67 -18.86
C LYS A 117 0.65 -14.91 -18.14
N ILE A 118 -0.46 -14.78 -17.41
CA ILE A 118 -1.19 -15.90 -16.80
C ILE A 118 -2.64 -15.79 -17.28
N ASN A 119 -3.13 -16.85 -17.94
CA ASN A 119 -4.43 -16.88 -18.63
C ASN A 119 -4.68 -15.65 -19.54
N GLY A 120 -3.63 -15.15 -20.20
CA GLY A 120 -3.71 -14.01 -21.12
C GLY A 120 -3.60 -12.62 -20.46
N PHE A 121 -3.59 -12.54 -19.13
CA PHE A 121 -3.46 -11.30 -18.37
C PHE A 121 -2.01 -11.00 -17.98
N PRO A 122 -1.56 -9.72 -17.99
CA PRO A 122 -0.20 -9.35 -17.58
C PRO A 122 0.12 -9.82 -16.17
N ALA A 123 1.29 -10.44 -15.99
CA ALA A 123 1.74 -10.99 -14.73
C ALA A 123 3.11 -10.45 -14.33
N VAL A 124 3.33 -10.23 -13.04
CA VAL A 124 4.60 -9.73 -12.52
C VAL A 124 4.98 -10.46 -11.24
N GLN A 125 6.27 -10.65 -11.05
CA GLN A 125 6.83 -11.05 -9.78
C GLN A 125 7.19 -9.80 -8.97
N LYS A 126 6.77 -9.77 -7.70
CA LYS A 126 7.12 -8.72 -6.73
C LYS A 126 8.00 -9.33 -5.65
N GLY A 127 9.29 -8.97 -5.65
CA GLY A 127 10.28 -9.54 -4.75
C GLY A 127 10.45 -11.05 -4.92
N SER A 128 10.93 -11.75 -3.88
CA SER A 128 11.19 -13.19 -3.97
C SER A 128 9.93 -14.06 -3.81
N ASN A 129 8.92 -13.61 -3.07
CA ASN A 129 7.82 -14.45 -2.60
C ASN A 129 6.41 -14.04 -3.06
N SER A 130 6.26 -13.02 -3.92
CA SER A 130 4.93 -12.61 -4.42
C SER A 130 4.84 -12.62 -5.95
N THR A 131 3.73 -13.13 -6.49
CA THR A 131 3.37 -13.06 -7.91
C THR A 131 1.99 -12.43 -8.01
N ALA A 132 1.78 -11.55 -8.99
CA ALA A 132 0.52 -10.86 -9.20
C ALA A 132 0.13 -10.84 -10.67
N VAL A 133 -1.17 -10.70 -10.93
CA VAL A 133 -1.79 -10.60 -12.26
C VAL A 133 -2.71 -9.39 -12.27
N LEU A 134 -2.65 -8.59 -13.33
CA LEU A 134 -3.58 -7.47 -13.56
C LEU A 134 -4.71 -7.92 -14.49
N VAL A 135 -5.92 -7.97 -13.94
CA VAL A 135 -7.12 -8.48 -14.62
C VAL A 135 -8.04 -7.32 -14.97
N GLY A 136 -8.45 -7.23 -16.24
CA GLY A 136 -9.41 -6.23 -16.72
C GLY A 136 -8.97 -4.77 -16.50
N ASP A 137 -7.66 -4.49 -16.50
CA ASP A 137 -7.07 -3.17 -16.19
C ASP A 137 -7.55 -2.55 -14.85
N ARG A 138 -7.95 -3.41 -13.90
CA ARG A 138 -8.53 -2.95 -12.63
C ARG A 138 -8.21 -3.83 -11.43
N TYR A 139 -8.29 -5.15 -11.55
CA TYR A 139 -8.16 -6.02 -10.39
C TYR A 139 -6.77 -6.64 -10.34
N GLN A 140 -6.08 -6.48 -9.22
CA GLN A 140 -4.84 -7.20 -8.96
C GLN A 140 -5.17 -8.49 -8.21
N VAL A 141 -4.89 -9.63 -8.82
CA VAL A 141 -4.93 -10.94 -8.16
C VAL A 141 -3.50 -11.32 -7.80
N SER A 142 -3.23 -11.62 -6.53
CA SER A 142 -1.87 -11.93 -6.10
C SER A 142 -1.80 -13.13 -5.17
N ILE A 143 -0.67 -13.83 -5.24
CA ILE A 143 -0.31 -14.88 -4.30
C ILE A 143 1.05 -14.55 -3.70
N ARG A 144 1.11 -14.60 -2.38
CA ARG A 144 2.33 -14.45 -1.59
C ARG A 144 2.62 -15.74 -0.82
N SER A 145 3.78 -16.33 -1.04
CA SER A 145 4.20 -17.56 -0.36
C SER A 145 4.41 -17.32 1.14
N SER A 146 3.95 -18.25 1.96
CA SER A 146 4.21 -18.26 3.41
C SER A 146 5.47 -19.04 3.78
N ASN A 147 5.91 -19.96 2.91
CA ASN A 147 7.12 -20.76 3.05
C ASN A 147 7.93 -20.77 1.74
N ASN A 148 9.14 -21.35 1.77
CA ASN A 148 10.03 -21.41 0.61
C ASN A 148 9.65 -22.52 -0.39
N ASP A 149 8.92 -23.54 0.05
CA ASP A 149 8.51 -24.68 -0.78
C ASP A 149 7.39 -24.31 -1.76
N PHE A 150 6.73 -23.15 -1.55
CA PHE A 150 5.78 -22.58 -2.50
C PHE A 150 6.47 -21.55 -3.40
N GLY A 151 7.09 -22.05 -4.48
CA GLY A 151 7.91 -21.28 -5.41
C GLY A 151 7.13 -20.43 -6.40
N ILE A 152 7.83 -19.97 -7.44
CA ILE A 152 7.23 -19.13 -8.49
C ILE A 152 6.27 -19.92 -9.39
N GLU A 153 6.61 -21.17 -9.73
CA GLU A 153 5.80 -22.01 -10.60
C GLU A 153 4.50 -22.42 -9.91
N GLU A 154 4.55 -22.75 -8.62
CA GLU A 154 3.36 -23.05 -7.81
C GLU A 154 2.45 -21.82 -7.69
N ARG A 155 3.03 -20.62 -7.51
CA ARG A 155 2.27 -19.37 -7.54
C ARG A 155 1.60 -19.14 -8.90
N LYS A 156 2.31 -19.36 -10.00
CA LYS A 156 1.77 -19.21 -11.36
C LYS A 156 0.63 -20.21 -11.61
N GLU A 157 0.80 -21.46 -11.19
CA GLU A 157 -0.23 -22.50 -11.27
C GLU A 157 -1.46 -22.14 -10.43
N TRP A 158 -1.28 -21.68 -9.20
CA TRP A 158 -2.42 -21.30 -8.36
C TRP A 158 -3.12 -20.03 -8.85
N LEU A 159 -2.38 -19.07 -9.42
CA LEU A 159 -2.98 -17.89 -10.06
C LEU A 159 -3.85 -18.27 -11.25
N SER A 160 -3.50 -19.31 -12.01
CA SER A 160 -4.30 -19.76 -13.15
C SER A 160 -5.61 -20.45 -12.73
N LYS A 161 -5.73 -20.89 -11.47
CA LYS A 161 -6.94 -21.50 -10.89
C LYS A 161 -8.01 -20.49 -10.46
N PHE A 162 -7.68 -19.20 -10.42
CA PHE A 162 -8.68 -18.15 -10.22
C PHE A 162 -9.54 -18.00 -11.48
N ASP A 163 -10.81 -17.63 -11.31
CA ASP A 163 -11.66 -17.25 -12.44
C ASP A 163 -11.37 -15.81 -12.89
N LEU A 164 -10.19 -15.64 -13.52
CA LEU A 164 -9.70 -14.35 -14.02
C LEU A 164 -10.60 -13.80 -15.15
N ASN A 165 -11.21 -14.67 -15.94
CA ASN A 165 -12.07 -14.28 -17.05
C ASN A 165 -13.37 -13.66 -16.57
N SER A 166 -14.05 -14.26 -15.58
CA SER A 166 -15.24 -13.67 -14.99
C SER A 166 -14.91 -12.41 -14.18
N LEU A 167 -13.79 -12.41 -13.45
CA LEU A 167 -13.32 -11.23 -12.72
C LEU A 167 -13.11 -10.03 -13.65
N SER A 168 -12.56 -10.24 -14.85
CA SER A 168 -12.33 -9.16 -15.84
C SER A 168 -13.61 -8.44 -16.30
N LYS A 169 -14.79 -9.04 -16.06
CA LYS A 169 -16.10 -8.50 -16.45
C LYS A 169 -16.82 -7.78 -15.32
N VAL A 170 -16.27 -7.79 -14.11
CA VAL A 170 -16.86 -7.13 -12.93
C VAL A 170 -16.70 -5.62 -13.05
N LYS A 171 -17.80 -4.88 -12.87
CA LYS A 171 -17.87 -3.41 -12.92
C LYS A 171 -17.77 -2.79 -11.54
#